data_AF-A0A1B1AKS5-F1
#
_entry.id   AF-A0A1B1AKS5-F1
#
_cell.length_a   1.000
_cell.length_b   1.000
_cell.length_c   1.000
_cell.angle_alpha   90.00
_cell.angle_beta   90.00
_cell.angle_gamma   90.00
#
_symmetry.space_group_name_H-M   'P 1'
#
loop_
_entity.id
_entity.type
_entity.pdbx_description
1 polymer ?
#
loop_
_entity_poly.entity_id
_entity_poly.type
_entity_poly.pdbx_seq_one_letter_code
_entity_poly.pdbx_strand_id
1 'polypeptide(L)'
;MFRIARIAVVAGLVVFAASAAAQSVGSALLTQAIAVTQAAKTDYAFDLQIDSPKMNWRARYTPNASPELRLVAPRREDLDNDQRRAFDRMAEDVDGVSWCASEYMGRVANVRPVREDETTSTYSFQPTRESIRNEQSQRFAEHLRGEVTLLKDTPDITRVRLYAPAAFSPLPLVRVDSINIVITCQAAPNGRRYAAETVSTVRGNAFGQAFDERSVQRTQNLSAP
;
A
#
# COMPACT_ATOMS: atom_id res chain seq x y z
N MET A 1 39.76 -50.70 -38.86
CA MET A 1 38.49 -50.32 -39.54
C MET A 1 37.67 -49.46 -38.57
N PHE A 2 37.22 -48.27 -39.00
CA PHE A 2 36.34 -47.28 -38.33
C PHE A 2 36.85 -46.64 -37.01
N ARG A 3 37.40 -45.41 -36.94
CA ARG A 3 36.92 -44.00 -37.19
C ARG A 3 36.04 -43.40 -36.07
N ILE A 4 36.35 -42.12 -35.75
CA ILE A 4 35.61 -41.07 -34.99
C ILE A 4 35.96 -41.04 -33.48
N ALA A 5 36.87 -40.22 -32.93
CA ALA A 5 37.08 -38.76 -32.96
C ALA A 5 35.89 -37.94 -32.43
N ARG A 6 36.03 -37.27 -31.27
CA ARG A 6 35.88 -35.80 -31.07
C ARG A 6 35.28 -35.35 -29.72
N ILE A 7 36.01 -34.40 -29.13
CA ILE A 7 35.57 -33.10 -28.60
C ILE A 7 35.00 -33.07 -27.18
N ALA A 8 35.83 -32.48 -26.31
CA ALA A 8 35.43 -31.81 -25.08
C ALA A 8 34.41 -30.71 -25.36
N VAL A 9 33.29 -30.71 -24.63
CA VAL A 9 32.38 -29.58 -24.54
C VAL A 9 32.33 -29.15 -23.08
N VAL A 10 33.14 -28.14 -22.76
CA VAL A 10 32.91 -27.26 -21.63
C VAL A 10 31.83 -26.27 -22.08
N ALA A 11 30.59 -26.44 -21.62
CA ALA A 11 29.51 -25.50 -21.88
C ALA A 11 28.89 -25.03 -20.56
N GLY A 12 29.37 -23.86 -20.12
CA GLY A 12 28.59 -22.77 -19.54
C GLY A 12 27.59 -23.10 -18.43
N LEU A 13 28.08 -23.16 -17.18
CA LEU A 13 27.29 -22.76 -16.02
C LEU A 13 27.22 -21.22 -15.99
N VAL A 14 26.26 -20.64 -16.71
CA VAL A 14 25.80 -19.25 -16.46
C VAL A 14 24.35 -19.35 -16.01
N VAL A 15 24.13 -19.60 -14.73
CA VAL A 15 22.78 -19.68 -14.19
C VAL A 15 22.73 -19.00 -12.82
N PHE A 16 21.91 -17.94 -12.72
CA PHE A 16 21.37 -17.29 -11.50
C PHE A 16 22.15 -16.25 -10.68
N ALA A 17 23.03 -15.41 -11.26
CA ALA A 17 23.55 -14.22 -10.55
C ALA A 17 22.65 -12.95 -10.66
N ALA A 18 21.71 -12.91 -11.61
CA ALA A 18 20.91 -11.71 -11.90
C ALA A 18 19.88 -11.37 -10.81
N SER A 19 19.46 -12.34 -10.00
CA SER A 19 18.39 -12.19 -9.00
C SER A 19 18.84 -11.35 -7.79
N ALA A 20 20.09 -11.51 -7.34
CA ALA A 20 20.62 -10.82 -6.17
C ALA A 20 20.92 -9.34 -6.44
N ALA A 21 21.50 -9.04 -7.62
CA ALA A 21 21.76 -7.66 -8.03
C ALA A 21 20.45 -6.89 -8.23
N ALA A 22 19.47 -7.49 -8.92
CA ALA A 22 18.15 -6.88 -9.12
C ALA A 22 17.38 -6.65 -7.81
N GLN A 23 17.50 -7.56 -6.83
CA GLN A 23 16.93 -7.38 -5.49
C GLN A 23 17.59 -6.21 -4.76
N SER A 24 18.91 -6.04 -4.88
CA SER A 24 19.63 -4.93 -4.23
C SER A 24 19.24 -3.54 -4.79
N VAL A 25 19.03 -3.43 -6.10
CA VAL A 25 18.65 -2.16 -6.75
C VAL A 25 17.24 -1.72 -6.37
N GLY A 26 16.26 -2.63 -6.40
CA GLY A 26 14.88 -2.32 -6.01
C GLY A 26 14.77 -1.87 -4.55
N SER A 27 15.48 -2.56 -3.66
CA SER A 27 15.59 -2.15 -2.25
C SER A 27 16.24 -0.78 -2.09
N ALA A 28 17.33 -0.49 -2.82
CA ALA A 28 18.02 0.80 -2.73
C ALA A 28 17.13 1.98 -3.19
N LEU A 29 16.43 1.85 -4.32
CA LEU A 29 15.50 2.88 -4.80
C LEU A 29 14.35 3.13 -3.83
N LEU A 30 13.81 2.07 -3.23
CA LEU A 30 12.76 2.18 -2.22
C LEU A 30 13.29 2.90 -0.96
N THR A 31 14.46 2.52 -0.47
CA THR A 31 15.12 3.19 0.67
C THR A 31 15.35 4.67 0.40
N GLN A 32 15.81 5.03 -0.80
CA GLN A 32 16.00 6.41 -1.21
C GLN A 32 14.67 7.18 -1.23
N ALA A 33 13.63 6.63 -1.84
CA ALA A 33 12.30 7.24 -1.89
C ALA A 33 11.76 7.54 -0.49
N ILE A 34 11.96 6.61 0.45
CA ILE A 34 11.55 6.77 1.86
C ILE A 34 12.35 7.86 2.54
N ALA A 35 13.68 7.84 2.43
CA ALA A 35 14.54 8.82 3.07
C ALA A 35 14.23 10.25 2.62
N VAL A 36 14.05 10.46 1.31
CA VAL A 36 13.69 11.78 0.74
C VAL A 36 12.29 12.21 1.21
N THR A 37 11.33 11.29 1.25
CA THR A 37 9.99 11.60 1.77
C THR A 37 10.00 11.94 3.26
N GLN A 38 10.77 11.22 4.08
CA GLN A 38 10.88 11.53 5.51
C GLN A 38 11.55 12.88 5.76
N ALA A 39 12.55 13.26 4.95
CA ALA A 39 13.21 14.56 5.05
C ALA A 39 12.32 15.72 4.59
N ALA A 40 11.38 15.48 3.67
CA ALA A 40 10.54 16.52 3.07
C ALA A 40 9.07 16.49 3.55
N LYS A 41 8.68 15.55 4.41
CA LYS A 41 7.31 15.45 4.91
C LYS A 41 6.94 16.72 5.66
N THR A 42 5.71 17.16 5.46
CA THR A 42 5.13 18.32 6.13
C THR A 42 3.68 18.02 6.44
N ASP A 43 3.16 18.69 7.45
CA ASP A 43 1.75 18.59 7.78
C ASP A 43 0.96 19.38 6.75
N TYR A 44 -0.11 18.77 6.25
CA TYR A 44 -1.05 19.39 5.31
C TYR A 44 -2.44 19.27 5.90
N ALA A 45 -3.25 20.30 5.72
CA ALA A 45 -4.69 20.16 5.87
C ALA A 45 -5.26 19.51 4.60
N PHE A 46 -6.24 18.63 4.75
CA PHE A 46 -6.83 17.90 3.63
C PHE A 46 -8.26 17.44 3.92
N ASP A 47 -8.99 17.16 2.85
CA ASP A 47 -10.30 16.51 2.92
C ASP A 47 -10.12 15.00 2.76
N LEU A 48 -10.70 14.25 3.69
CA LEU A 48 -10.81 12.80 3.64
C LEU A 48 -12.24 12.44 3.22
N GLN A 49 -12.39 11.69 2.14
CA GLN A 49 -13.67 11.12 1.73
C GLN A 49 -13.58 9.60 1.77
N ILE A 50 -14.57 8.95 2.38
CA ILE A 50 -14.72 7.49 2.35
C ILE A 50 -16.09 7.17 1.77
N ASP A 51 -16.11 6.32 0.76
CA ASP A 51 -17.30 5.84 0.09
C ASP A 51 -17.32 4.31 0.17
N SER A 52 -18.38 3.76 0.75
CA SER A 52 -18.59 2.31 0.87
C SER A 52 -20.06 2.02 1.21
N PRO A 53 -20.52 0.78 1.03
CA PRO A 53 -21.89 0.39 1.41
C PRO A 53 -22.22 0.63 2.89
N LYS A 54 -21.22 0.62 3.79
CA LYS A 54 -21.40 0.76 5.24
C LYS A 54 -21.10 2.16 5.78
N MET A 55 -20.34 2.96 5.03
CA MET A 55 -19.75 4.20 5.52
C MET A 55 -19.53 5.17 4.36
N ASN A 56 -20.17 6.33 4.45
CA ASN A 56 -20.09 7.41 3.47
C ASN A 56 -19.79 8.72 4.20
N TRP A 57 -18.51 8.98 4.43
CA TRP A 57 -18.06 10.09 5.25
C TRP A 57 -17.20 11.06 4.45
N ARG A 58 -17.31 12.33 4.80
CA ARG A 58 -16.38 13.38 4.42
C ARG A 58 -15.93 14.08 5.69
N ALA A 59 -14.63 14.19 5.88
CA ALA A 59 -14.02 14.85 7.02
C ALA A 59 -12.93 15.80 6.57
N ARG A 60 -12.65 16.83 7.36
CA ARG A 60 -11.53 17.76 7.18
C ARG A 60 -10.50 17.46 8.26
N TYR A 61 -9.28 17.15 7.85
CA TYR A 61 -8.13 17.15 8.73
C TYR A 61 -7.45 18.53 8.66
N THR A 62 -7.21 19.12 9.83
CA THR A 62 -6.43 20.36 9.99
C THR A 62 -5.38 20.11 11.08
N PRO A 63 -4.08 20.12 10.72
CA PRO A 63 -3.01 19.92 11.69
C PRO A 63 -3.10 20.91 12.85
N ASN A 64 -2.84 20.47 14.08
CA ASN A 64 -2.83 21.30 15.30
C ASN A 64 -4.18 21.96 15.67
N ALA A 65 -5.29 21.58 15.04
CA ALA A 65 -6.63 22.01 15.46
C ALA A 65 -7.17 21.14 16.60
N SER A 66 -8.21 21.61 17.30
CA SER A 66 -8.93 20.81 18.30
C SER A 66 -10.43 20.80 17.99
N PRO A 67 -10.99 19.68 17.48
CA PRO A 67 -10.31 18.46 17.03
C PRO A 67 -9.56 18.64 15.71
N GLU A 68 -8.49 17.86 15.48
CA GLU A 68 -7.77 17.85 14.18
C GLU A 68 -8.62 17.30 13.04
N LEU A 69 -9.43 16.27 13.32
CA LEU A 69 -10.36 15.69 12.36
C LEU A 69 -11.79 16.09 12.66
N ARG A 70 -12.40 16.84 11.74
CA ARG A 70 -13.80 17.28 11.84
C ARG A 70 -14.66 16.61 10.78
N LEU A 71 -15.74 15.97 11.19
CA LEU A 71 -16.74 15.43 10.27
C LEU A 71 -17.46 16.57 9.54
N VAL A 72 -17.51 16.49 8.21
CA VAL A 72 -18.17 17.45 7.32
C VAL A 72 -19.52 16.90 6.83
N ALA A 73 -19.58 15.62 6.49
CA ALA A 73 -20.81 14.94 6.12
C ALA A 73 -20.71 13.43 6.43
N PRO A 74 -21.79 12.75 6.89
CA PRO A 74 -23.05 13.34 7.37
C PRO A 74 -22.83 14.18 8.63
N ARG A 75 -23.86 14.84 9.15
CA ARG A 75 -23.70 15.56 10.43
C ARG A 75 -23.51 14.55 11.55
N ARG A 76 -22.76 14.94 12.58
CA ARG A 76 -22.44 14.04 13.69
C ARG A 76 -23.70 13.61 14.46
N GLU A 77 -24.71 14.47 14.57
CA GLU A 77 -25.98 14.10 15.19
C GLU A 77 -26.77 13.03 14.41
N ASP A 78 -26.56 12.93 13.10
CA ASP A 78 -27.24 11.97 12.23
C ASP A 78 -26.60 10.57 12.29
N LEU A 79 -25.41 10.45 12.89
CA LEU A 79 -24.74 9.18 13.09
C LEU A 79 -25.37 8.39 14.25
N ASP A 80 -25.49 7.07 14.08
CA ASP A 80 -25.79 6.16 15.18
C ASP A 80 -24.60 6.02 16.16
N ASN A 81 -24.79 5.30 17.27
CA ASN A 81 -23.76 5.14 18.29
C ASN A 81 -22.51 4.39 17.80
N ASP A 82 -22.66 3.42 16.90
CA ASP A 82 -21.53 2.65 16.37
C ASP A 82 -20.73 3.47 15.37
N GLN A 83 -21.42 4.22 14.51
CA GLN A 83 -20.83 5.15 13.57
C GLN A 83 -20.08 6.29 14.29
N ARG A 84 -20.64 6.86 15.36
CA ARG A 84 -19.95 7.86 16.18
C ARG A 84 -18.66 7.30 16.78
N ARG A 85 -18.73 6.11 17.40
CA ARG A 85 -17.55 5.43 17.94
C ARG A 85 -16.51 5.11 16.88
N ALA A 86 -16.94 4.73 15.68
CA ALA A 86 -16.03 4.45 14.57
C ALA A 86 -15.36 5.74 14.07
N PHE A 87 -16.07 6.87 14.01
CA PHE A 87 -15.49 8.16 13.66
C PHE A 87 -14.51 8.64 14.73
N ASP A 88 -14.84 8.46 16.01
CA ASP A 88 -13.96 8.87 17.12
C ASP A 88 -12.64 8.12 17.10
N ARG A 89 -12.67 6.79 16.89
CA ARG A 89 -11.44 6.00 16.68
C ARG A 89 -10.64 6.47 15.46
N MET A 90 -11.31 6.80 14.36
CA MET A 90 -10.64 7.34 13.18
C MET A 90 -9.99 8.70 13.45
N ALA A 91 -10.63 9.54 14.28
CA ALA A 91 -10.08 10.83 14.69
C ALA A 91 -8.88 10.69 15.64
N GLU A 92 -8.79 9.60 16.41
CA GLU A 92 -7.63 9.26 17.24
C GLU A 92 -6.46 8.70 16.40
N ASP A 93 -6.75 7.94 15.35
CA ASP A 93 -5.75 7.24 14.54
C ASP A 93 -5.20 8.05 13.35
N VAL A 94 -5.94 9.07 12.88
CA VAL A 94 -5.50 9.91 11.77
C VAL A 94 -4.35 10.79 12.24
N ASP A 95 -3.27 10.75 11.48
CA ASP A 95 -2.05 11.50 11.77
C ASP A 95 -1.47 11.95 10.43
N GLY A 96 -1.72 13.22 10.11
CA GLY A 96 -1.29 13.83 8.86
C GLY A 96 -1.75 13.12 7.59
N VAL A 97 -1.14 13.52 6.48
CA VAL A 97 -1.37 12.90 5.17
C VAL A 97 -0.62 11.57 5.08
N SER A 98 -1.25 10.54 4.49
CA SER A 98 -0.59 9.26 4.28
C SER A 98 0.40 9.34 3.11
N TRP A 99 1.69 9.27 3.39
CA TRP A 99 2.75 9.27 2.39
C TRP A 99 2.95 7.89 1.75
N CYS A 100 3.07 7.82 0.42
CA CYS A 100 3.23 6.53 -0.26
C CYS A 100 4.59 5.89 0.02
N ALA A 101 5.66 6.69 0.00
CA ALA A 101 7.00 6.27 0.45
C ALA A 101 7.16 6.51 1.97
N SER A 102 6.32 5.87 2.78
CA SER A 102 6.39 5.93 4.24
C SER A 102 7.44 5.00 4.82
N GLU A 103 7.76 5.17 6.09
CA GLU A 103 8.68 4.26 6.83
C GLU A 103 8.23 2.79 6.80
N TYR A 104 6.93 2.52 6.69
CA TYR A 104 6.37 1.17 6.63
C TYR A 104 6.82 0.42 5.37
N MET A 105 6.98 1.13 4.26
CA MET A 105 7.54 0.56 3.03
C MET A 105 9.00 0.12 3.21
N GLY A 106 9.73 0.69 4.18
CA GLY A 106 11.10 0.29 4.48
C GLY A 106 11.21 -1.03 5.23
N ARG A 107 10.08 -1.59 5.66
CA ARG A 107 10.00 -2.81 6.47
C ARG A 107 9.54 -4.02 5.64
N VAL A 108 9.32 -3.87 4.33
CA VAL A 108 8.92 -4.96 3.44
C VAL A 108 10.09 -5.88 3.10
N ALA A 109 9.80 -7.14 2.79
CA ALA A 109 10.81 -8.15 2.45
C ALA A 109 10.75 -8.55 0.98
N ASN A 110 11.80 -9.24 0.50
CA ASN A 110 11.83 -9.89 -0.81
C ASN A 110 11.47 -8.99 -2.00
N VAL A 111 12.00 -7.76 -2.03
CA VAL A 111 11.77 -6.83 -3.15
C VAL A 111 12.40 -7.39 -4.43
N ARG A 112 11.61 -7.55 -5.49
CA ARG A 112 12.07 -8.12 -6.77
C ARG A 112 11.45 -7.38 -7.94
N PRO A 113 12.18 -7.08 -9.02
CA PRO A 113 11.59 -6.43 -10.18
C PRO A 113 10.55 -7.35 -10.82
N VAL A 114 9.48 -6.75 -11.32
CA VAL A 114 8.39 -7.43 -12.05
C VAL A 114 8.33 -6.91 -13.48
N ARG A 115 8.42 -5.59 -13.63
CA ARG A 115 8.28 -4.91 -14.91
C ARG A 115 9.06 -3.62 -14.89
N GLU A 116 9.64 -3.27 -16.02
CA GLU A 116 10.35 -2.02 -16.21
C GLU A 116 9.98 -1.45 -17.58
N ASP A 117 9.58 -0.19 -17.58
CA ASP A 117 9.21 0.58 -18.76
C ASP A 117 10.16 1.79 -18.85
N GLU A 118 10.03 2.65 -19.86
CA GLU A 118 10.95 3.79 -20.07
C GLU A 118 11.00 4.75 -18.87
N THR A 119 9.87 5.00 -18.21
CA THR A 119 9.73 6.01 -17.15
C THR A 119 9.49 5.43 -15.76
N THR A 120 9.16 4.15 -15.66
CA THR A 120 8.79 3.51 -14.39
C THR A 120 9.39 2.12 -14.21
N SER A 121 9.58 1.74 -12.95
CA SER A 121 9.96 0.38 -12.55
C SER A 121 8.97 -0.12 -11.51
N THR A 122 8.44 -1.32 -11.72
CA THR A 122 7.53 -2.00 -10.80
C THR A 122 8.22 -3.17 -10.13
N TYR A 123 8.14 -3.22 -8.81
CA TYR A 123 8.71 -4.26 -7.96
C TYR A 123 7.60 -4.98 -7.19
N SER A 124 7.73 -6.29 -7.07
CA SER A 124 6.98 -7.08 -6.10
C SER A 124 7.69 -7.06 -4.76
N PHE A 125 6.93 -7.23 -3.68
CA PHE A 125 7.46 -7.39 -2.32
C PHE A 125 6.54 -8.28 -1.47
N GLN A 126 7.10 -8.77 -0.38
CA GLN A 126 6.38 -9.45 0.69
C GLN A 126 6.11 -8.48 1.83
N PRO A 127 4.83 -8.15 2.13
CA PRO A 127 4.48 -7.46 3.37
C PRO A 127 4.96 -8.25 4.59
N THR A 128 5.57 -7.55 5.53
CA THR A 128 5.89 -8.04 6.88
C THR A 128 4.84 -7.52 7.87
N ARG A 129 4.79 -8.07 9.09
CA ARG A 129 3.86 -7.56 10.12
C ARG A 129 4.15 -6.10 10.44
N GLU A 130 5.43 -5.75 10.49
CA GLU A 130 5.93 -4.42 10.84
C GLU A 130 5.68 -3.38 9.72
N SER A 131 5.46 -3.85 8.48
CA SER A 131 5.07 -3.00 7.33
C SER A 131 3.57 -2.66 7.31
N ILE A 132 2.76 -3.26 8.18
CA ILE A 132 1.32 -2.98 8.28
C ILE A 132 1.08 -2.12 9.53
N ARG A 133 0.57 -0.90 9.31
CA ARG A 133 0.33 0.09 10.38
C ARG A 133 -0.65 -0.38 11.46
N ASN A 134 -1.74 -1.04 11.06
CA ASN A 134 -2.77 -1.49 12.00
C ASN A 134 -2.48 -2.91 12.51
N GLU A 135 -2.38 -3.08 13.84
CA GLU A 135 -2.08 -4.36 14.50
C GLU A 135 -3.05 -5.49 14.13
N GLN A 136 -4.35 -5.20 14.08
CA GLN A 136 -5.38 -6.19 13.71
C GLN A 136 -5.20 -6.69 12.27
N SER A 137 -4.62 -5.85 11.41
CA SER A 137 -4.34 -6.18 10.02
C SER A 137 -3.00 -6.91 9.82
N GLN A 138 -2.11 -6.94 10.81
CA GLN A 138 -0.80 -7.59 10.66
C GLN A 138 -0.89 -9.09 10.39
N ARG A 139 -1.94 -9.77 10.88
CA ARG A 139 -2.19 -11.19 10.62
C ARG A 139 -2.38 -11.52 9.13
N PHE A 140 -2.71 -10.52 8.31
CA PHE A 140 -2.87 -10.71 6.87
C PHE A 140 -1.53 -10.67 6.12
N ALA A 141 -0.45 -10.18 6.73
CA ALA A 141 0.81 -9.92 6.04
C ALA A 141 1.33 -11.12 5.24
N GLU A 142 1.33 -12.32 5.84
CA GLU A 142 1.85 -13.54 5.21
C GLU A 142 1.04 -14.00 3.99
N HIS A 143 -0.26 -13.69 3.98
CA HIS A 143 -1.18 -14.02 2.89
C HIS A 143 -1.21 -12.98 1.78
N LEU A 144 -0.60 -11.82 1.99
CA LEU A 144 -0.57 -10.74 1.01
C LEU A 144 0.72 -10.75 0.19
N ARG A 145 0.61 -10.20 -1.02
CA ARG A 145 1.72 -9.81 -1.89
C ARG A 145 1.56 -8.34 -2.23
N GLY A 146 2.69 -7.66 -2.35
CA GLY A 146 2.75 -6.26 -2.68
C GLY A 146 3.35 -6.03 -4.06
N GLU A 147 2.88 -4.99 -4.73
CA GLU A 147 3.54 -4.40 -5.89
C GLU A 147 3.67 -2.89 -5.66
N VAL A 148 4.83 -2.34 -6.01
CA VAL A 148 5.13 -0.91 -5.92
C VAL A 148 5.67 -0.43 -7.26
N THR A 149 5.14 0.67 -7.78
CA THR A 149 5.61 1.30 -9.01
C THR A 149 6.30 2.62 -8.67
N LEU A 150 7.56 2.75 -9.09
CA LEU A 150 8.40 3.92 -8.88
C LEU A 150 8.67 4.63 -10.21
N LEU A 151 8.82 5.95 -10.16
CA LEU A 151 9.40 6.73 -11.26
C LEU A 151 10.92 6.56 -11.29
N LYS A 152 11.51 6.53 -12.49
CA LYS A 152 12.96 6.40 -12.66
C LYS A 152 13.71 7.72 -12.43
N ASP A 153 13.18 8.83 -12.94
CA ASP A 153 13.84 10.14 -12.88
C ASP A 153 13.85 10.71 -11.47
N THR A 154 12.73 10.52 -10.74
CA THR A 154 12.55 10.95 -9.37
C THR A 154 12.03 9.77 -8.56
N PRO A 155 12.88 8.98 -7.88
CA PRO A 155 12.47 7.76 -7.20
C PRO A 155 11.43 8.07 -6.12
N ASP A 156 10.18 7.97 -6.51
CA ASP A 156 8.99 8.19 -5.70
C ASP A 156 7.90 7.23 -6.18
N ILE A 157 7.01 6.89 -5.25
CA ILE A 157 6.03 5.84 -5.43
C ILE A 157 4.77 6.43 -6.06
N THR A 158 4.43 5.95 -7.24
CA THR A 158 3.22 6.37 -7.98
C THR A 158 2.03 5.47 -7.70
N ARG A 159 2.28 4.20 -7.35
CA ARG A 159 1.26 3.20 -7.09
C ARG A 159 1.76 2.15 -6.11
N VAL A 160 0.89 1.74 -5.19
CA VAL A 160 1.06 0.53 -4.39
C VAL A 160 -0.15 -0.36 -4.58
N ARG A 161 0.06 -1.66 -4.67
CA ARG A 161 -1.00 -2.66 -4.68
C ARG A 161 -0.70 -3.72 -3.63
N LEU A 162 -1.69 -4.06 -2.82
CA LEU A 162 -1.64 -5.21 -1.93
C LEU A 162 -2.75 -6.18 -2.32
N TYR A 163 -2.42 -7.44 -2.52
CA TYR A 163 -3.40 -8.45 -2.92
C TYR A 163 -3.12 -9.81 -2.30
N ALA A 164 -4.18 -10.62 -2.16
CA ALA A 164 -4.04 -12.02 -1.77
C ALA A 164 -3.96 -12.88 -3.05
N PRO A 165 -2.86 -13.62 -3.31
CA PRO A 165 -2.73 -14.44 -4.51
C PRO A 165 -3.58 -15.72 -4.45
N ALA A 166 -4.02 -16.12 -3.26
CA ALA A 166 -4.90 -17.25 -3.04
C ALA A 166 -5.84 -16.98 -1.85
N ALA A 167 -6.96 -17.70 -1.80
CA ALA A 167 -7.89 -17.64 -0.69
C ALA A 167 -7.26 -18.20 0.60
N PHE A 168 -7.65 -17.66 1.75
CA PHE A 168 -7.12 -18.07 3.05
C PHE A 168 -8.14 -17.84 4.17
N SER A 169 -7.89 -18.43 5.34
CA SER A 169 -8.75 -18.31 6.52
C SER A 169 -8.00 -17.64 7.68
N PRO A 170 -8.20 -16.33 7.91
CA PRO A 170 -7.50 -15.62 8.99
C PRO A 170 -7.99 -16.02 10.39
N LEU A 171 -9.21 -16.55 10.49
CA LEU A 171 -9.88 -16.96 11.72
C LEU A 171 -10.83 -18.15 11.44
N PRO A 172 -11.17 -18.96 12.45
CA PRO A 172 -12.22 -19.96 12.33
C PRO A 172 -13.53 -19.35 11.82
N LEU A 173 -14.23 -20.07 10.94
CA LEU A 173 -15.50 -19.65 10.32
C LEU A 173 -15.40 -18.37 9.47
N VAL A 174 -14.20 -17.92 9.13
CA VAL A 174 -13.95 -16.82 8.20
C VAL A 174 -13.05 -17.31 7.06
N ARG A 175 -13.48 -17.07 5.84
CA ARG A 175 -12.70 -17.31 4.63
C ARG A 175 -12.65 -16.03 3.82
N VAL A 176 -11.45 -15.65 3.41
CA VAL A 176 -11.23 -14.55 2.49
C VAL A 176 -10.87 -15.15 1.14
N ASP A 177 -11.70 -14.90 0.13
CA ASP A 177 -11.50 -15.42 -1.21
C ASP A 177 -10.59 -14.51 -2.05
N SER A 178 -10.74 -13.20 -1.87
CA SER A 178 -9.87 -12.22 -2.53
C SER A 178 -9.73 -10.94 -1.72
N ILE A 179 -8.52 -10.39 -1.70
CA ILE A 179 -8.22 -9.02 -1.27
C ILE A 179 -7.51 -8.35 -2.42
N ASN A 180 -7.92 -7.13 -2.75
CA ASN A 180 -7.18 -6.27 -3.65
C ASN A 180 -7.33 -4.81 -3.21
N ILE A 181 -6.23 -4.25 -2.73
CA ILE A 181 -6.10 -2.86 -2.30
C ILE A 181 -5.17 -2.18 -3.29
N VAL A 182 -5.64 -1.08 -3.87
CA VAL A 182 -4.87 -0.27 -4.82
C VAL A 182 -4.78 1.14 -4.28
N ILE A 183 -3.55 1.62 -4.11
CA ILE A 183 -3.24 2.97 -3.66
C ILE A 183 -2.65 3.72 -4.86
N THR A 184 -3.32 4.78 -5.27
CA THR A 184 -2.86 5.70 -6.31
C THR A 184 -2.25 6.94 -5.65
N CYS A 185 -1.01 7.24 -6.00
CA CYS A 185 -0.24 8.29 -5.36
C CYS A 185 -0.12 9.54 -6.25
N GLN A 186 -0.38 10.71 -5.68
CA GLN A 186 -0.26 12.01 -6.38
C GLN A 186 0.78 12.88 -5.70
N ALA A 187 1.37 13.81 -6.47
CA ALA A 187 2.32 14.77 -5.93
C ALA A 187 1.59 15.77 -5.00
N ALA A 188 2.14 15.96 -3.81
CA ALA A 188 1.82 17.06 -2.91
C ALA A 188 2.63 18.33 -3.33
N PRO A 189 2.32 19.51 -2.76
CA PRO A 189 3.04 20.75 -3.08
C PRO A 189 4.56 20.71 -2.85
N ASN A 190 5.04 19.88 -1.92
CA ASN A 190 6.47 19.65 -1.68
C ASN A 190 7.13 18.69 -2.70
N GLY A 191 6.39 18.26 -3.74
CA GLY A 191 6.87 17.33 -4.78
C GLY A 191 6.89 15.86 -4.37
N ARG A 192 6.63 15.52 -3.10
CA ARG A 192 6.53 14.13 -2.63
C ARG A 192 5.15 13.55 -2.88
N ARG A 193 5.05 12.23 -3.00
CA ARG A 193 3.77 11.58 -3.33
C ARG A 193 3.02 11.05 -2.12
N TYR A 194 1.76 11.47 -1.99
CA TYR A 194 0.82 11.03 -0.97
C TYR A 194 -0.23 10.08 -1.56
N ALA A 195 -0.85 9.25 -0.71
CA ALA A 195 -1.92 8.34 -1.06
C ALA A 195 -3.23 9.12 -1.32
N ALA A 196 -3.46 9.50 -2.58
CA ALA A 196 -4.59 10.32 -2.98
C ALA A 196 -5.88 9.52 -3.12
N GLU A 197 -5.79 8.26 -3.54
CA GLU A 197 -6.93 7.35 -3.60
C GLU A 197 -6.51 5.94 -3.16
N THR A 198 -7.30 5.33 -2.28
CA THR A 198 -7.20 3.92 -1.91
C THR A 198 -8.50 3.23 -2.27
N VAL A 199 -8.44 2.27 -3.19
CA VAL A 199 -9.56 1.42 -3.57
C VAL A 199 -9.32 0.03 -2.98
N SER A 200 -10.17 -0.36 -2.04
CA SER A 200 -10.14 -1.66 -1.39
C SER A 200 -11.31 -2.51 -1.88
N THR A 201 -11.03 -3.73 -2.32
CA THR A 201 -12.05 -4.73 -2.66
C THR A 201 -11.75 -6.02 -1.90
N VAL A 202 -12.71 -6.51 -1.14
CA VAL A 202 -12.58 -7.69 -0.29
C VAL A 202 -13.80 -8.58 -0.49
N ARG A 203 -13.57 -9.86 -0.74
CA ARG A 203 -14.62 -10.87 -0.89
C ARG A 203 -14.33 -12.07 -0.01
N GLY A 204 -15.39 -12.67 0.52
CA GLY A 204 -15.26 -13.87 1.33
C GLY A 204 -16.56 -14.32 1.95
N ASN A 205 -16.42 -15.12 2.99
CA ASN A 205 -17.51 -15.63 3.81
C ASN A 205 -17.14 -15.53 5.29
N ALA A 206 -18.09 -15.11 6.12
CA ALA A 206 -17.97 -15.13 7.57
C ALA A 206 -19.25 -15.71 8.17
N PHE A 207 -19.13 -16.69 9.06
CA PHE A 207 -20.26 -17.35 9.71
C PHE A 207 -21.32 -17.89 8.73
N GLY A 208 -20.88 -18.41 7.58
CA GLY A 208 -21.77 -18.92 6.53
C GLY A 208 -22.39 -17.83 5.64
N GLN A 209 -22.19 -16.55 5.94
CA GLN A 209 -22.69 -15.43 5.12
C GLN A 209 -21.59 -14.90 4.19
N ALA A 210 -21.90 -14.81 2.90
CA ALA A 210 -20.99 -14.21 1.92
C ALA A 210 -20.95 -12.68 2.08
N PHE A 211 -19.80 -12.09 1.84
CA PHE A 211 -19.62 -10.64 1.76
C PHE A 211 -18.81 -10.27 0.51
N ASP A 212 -19.20 -9.17 -0.13
CA ASP A 212 -18.46 -8.51 -1.21
C ASP A 212 -18.46 -7.01 -0.92
N GLU A 213 -17.30 -6.51 -0.51
CA GLU A 213 -17.14 -5.15 -0.02
C GLU A 213 -16.16 -4.40 -0.90
N ARG A 214 -16.61 -3.24 -1.39
CA ARG A 214 -15.78 -2.25 -2.06
C ARG A 214 -15.82 -0.97 -1.25
N SER A 215 -14.65 -0.41 -0.96
CA SER A 215 -14.49 0.89 -0.34
C SER A 215 -13.52 1.73 -1.16
N VAL A 216 -13.84 3.01 -1.31
CA VAL A 216 -12.96 4.01 -1.92
C VAL A 216 -12.72 5.12 -0.92
N GLN A 217 -11.45 5.29 -0.53
CA GLN A 217 -10.99 6.38 0.30
C GLN A 217 -10.22 7.36 -0.58
N ARG A 218 -10.48 8.65 -0.46
CA ARG A 218 -9.79 9.72 -1.19
C ARG A 218 -9.29 10.78 -0.23
N THR A 219 -8.09 11.24 -0.50
CA THR A 219 -7.49 12.40 0.15
C THR A 219 -7.36 13.49 -0.90
N GLN A 220 -7.97 14.65 -0.65
CA GLN A 220 -8.11 15.74 -1.62
C GLN A 220 -7.90 17.09 -0.95
N ASN A 221 -7.86 18.15 -1.76
CA ASN A 221 -7.79 19.54 -1.29
C ASN A 221 -6.66 19.77 -0.28
N LEU A 222 -5.47 19.24 -0.60
CA LEU A 222 -4.25 19.47 0.18
C LEU A 222 -3.92 20.95 0.16
N SER A 223 -3.80 21.54 1.34
CA SER A 223 -3.34 22.90 1.53
C SER A 223 -2.28 22.92 2.63
N ALA A 224 -1.25 23.74 2.44
CA ALA A 224 -0.32 24.05 3.52
C ALA A 224 -1.12 24.53 4.76
N PRO A 225 -0.60 24.27 5.98
CA PRO A 225 -1.25 24.72 7.21
C PRO A 225 -1.48 26.24 7.22
#